data_AF-A0A450X9Q0-F1
#
_entry.id   AF-A0A450X9Q0-F1
#
_cell.length_a   1.000
_cell.length_b   1.000
_cell.length_c   1.000
_cell.angle_alpha   90.00
_cell.angle_beta   90.00
_cell.angle_gamma   90.00
#
_symmetry.space_group_name_H-M   'P 1'
#
loop_
_entity.id
_entity.type
_entity.pdbx_description
1 polymer ?
#
loop_
_entity_poly.entity_id
_entity_poly.type
_entity_poly.pdbx_seq_one_letter_code
_entity_poly.pdbx_strand_id
1 'polypeptide(L)' 'MTNIRDLHRKWMEEPAYRSAYDDLDAEFELARTLIEVRSRIGLTQEELAGRMASEASPQTEKAC' A
#
# COMPACT_ATOMS: atom_id res chain seq x y z
N MET A 1 1.83 -25.05 -13.61
CA MET A 1 1.46 -23.84 -12.84
C MET A 1 1.98 -22.63 -13.58
N THR A 2 1.15 -21.62 -13.80
CA THR A 2 1.59 -20.40 -14.49
C THR A 2 2.24 -19.47 -13.48
N ASN A 3 3.45 -19.01 -13.76
CA ASN A 3 4.18 -18.07 -12.91
C ASN A 3 3.57 -16.66 -13.05
N ILE A 4 3.32 -15.97 -11.94
CA ILE A 4 2.73 -14.63 -11.96
C ILE A 4 3.59 -13.60 -12.70
N ARG A 5 4.93 -13.77 -12.70
CA ARG A 5 5.84 -12.91 -13.46
C ARG A 5 5.67 -13.08 -14.96
N ASP A 6 5.42 -14.32 -15.40
CA ASP A 6 5.18 -14.62 -16.81
C ASP A 6 3.82 -14.08 -17.26
N LEU A 7 2.80 -14.10 -16.38
CA LEU A 7 1.50 -13.49 -16.64
C LEU A 7 1.58 -11.96 -16.70
N HIS A 8 2.22 -11.34 -15.72
CA HIS A 8 2.40 -9.89 -15.69
C HIS A 8 3.15 -9.39 -16.93
N ARG A 9 4.23 -10.07 -17.34
CA ARG A 9 4.97 -9.71 -18.57
C ARG A 9 4.06 -9.74 -19.81
N LYS A 10 3.19 -10.75 -19.93
CA LYS A 10 2.23 -10.83 -21.05
C LYS A 10 1.20 -9.71 -20.98
N TRP A 11 0.62 -9.45 -19.81
CA TRP A 11 -0.37 -8.38 -19.67
C TRP A 11 0.20 -6.97 -19.86
N MET A 12 1.49 -6.77 -19.57
CA MET A 12 2.17 -5.49 -19.88
C MET A 12 2.25 -5.18 -21.38
N GLU A 13 1.99 -6.15 -22.27
CA GLU A 13 1.84 -5.91 -23.71
C GLU A 13 0.47 -5.29 -24.06
N GLU A 14 -0.54 -5.43 -23.19
CA GLU A 14 -1.87 -4.85 -23.36
C GLU A 14 -1.88 -3.38 -22.89
N PRO A 15 -2.19 -2.40 -23.76
CA PRO A 15 -2.11 -0.97 -23.39
C PRO A 15 -2.98 -0.57 -22.20
N ALA A 16 -4.18 -1.15 -22.09
CA ALA A 16 -5.10 -0.87 -20.99
C ALA A 16 -4.58 -1.38 -19.64
N TYR A 17 -3.99 -2.59 -19.63
CA TYR A 17 -3.38 -3.14 -18.42
C TYR A 17 -2.17 -2.32 -18.00
N ARG A 18 -1.29 -1.97 -18.95
CA ARG A 18 -0.11 -1.14 -18.68
C ARG A 18 -0.51 0.20 -18.07
N SER A 19 -1.46 0.92 -18.67
CA SER A 19 -1.92 2.20 -18.14
C SER A 19 -2.46 2.05 -16.71
N ALA A 20 -3.32 1.06 -16.47
CA ALA A 20 -3.86 0.82 -15.13
C ALA A 20 -2.79 0.39 -14.12
N TYR A 21 -1.73 -0.29 -14.56
CA TYR A 21 -0.60 -0.67 -13.71
C TYR A 21 0.27 0.54 -13.37
N ASP A 22 0.57 1.37 -14.37
CA ASP A 22 1.37 2.60 -14.22
C ASP A 22 0.65 3.63 -13.32
N ASP A 23 -0.69 3.71 -13.39
CA ASP A 23 -1.51 4.57 -12.52
C ASP A 23 -1.38 4.22 -11.02
N LEU A 24 -0.97 2.99 -10.69
CA LEU A 24 -0.79 2.54 -9.32
C LEU A 24 0.59 2.87 -8.74
N ASP A 25 1.54 3.36 -9.56
CA ASP A 25 2.95 3.54 -9.18
C ASP A 25 3.11 4.35 -7.87
N ALA A 26 2.40 5.49 -7.77
CA ALA A 26 2.45 6.33 -6.58
C ALA A 26 1.93 5.64 -5.31
N GLU A 27 0.86 4.84 -5.41
CA GLU A 27 0.31 4.10 -4.28
C GLU A 27 1.26 2.99 -3.82
N PHE A 28 1.88 2.28 -4.77
CA PHE A 28 2.86 1.23 -4.47
C PHE A 28 4.16 1.78 -3.90
N GLU A 29 4.63 2.94 -4.36
CA GLU A 29 5.81 3.59 -3.78
C GLU A 29 5.55 4.03 -2.32
N LEU A 30 4.36 4.59 -2.04
CA LEU A 30 3.95 4.89 -0.67
C LEU A 30 3.87 3.63 0.19
N ALA A 31 3.18 2.59 -0.30
CA ALA A 31 3.03 1.33 0.42
C ALA A 31 4.39 0.68 0.71
N ARG A 32 5.29 0.64 -0.27
CA ARG A 32 6.66 0.12 -0.12
C ARG A 32 7.42 0.89 0.95
N THR A 33 7.41 2.22 0.88
CA THR A 33 8.10 3.07 1.84
C THR A 33 7.61 2.83 3.27
N LEU A 34 6.28 2.75 3.46
CA LEU A 34 5.67 2.46 4.76
C LEU A 34 6.03 1.05 5.27
N ILE A 35 6.06 0.04 4.40
CA ILE A 35 6.49 -1.32 4.75
C ILE A 35 7.97 -1.33 5.16
N GLU A 36 8.84 -0.70 4.39
CA GLU A 36 10.27 -0.66 4.67
C GLU A 36 10.56 -0.01 6.03
N VAL A 37 9.95 1.15 6.29
CA VAL A 37 10.12 1.87 7.55
C VAL A 37 9.56 1.07 8.73
N ARG A 38 8.33 0.53 8.63
CA ARG A 38 7.73 -0.24 9.73
C ARG A 38 8.57 -1.47 10.08
N SER A 39 9.09 -2.17 9.07
CA SER A 39 9.93 -3.34 9.27
C SER A 39 11.27 -3.00 9.91
N ARG A 40 11.87 -1.86 9.57
CA ARG A 40 13.12 -1.39 10.19
C ARG A 40 12.99 -1.06 11.66
N ILE A 41 11.86 -0.46 12.05
CA ILE A 41 11.64 0.00 13.43
C ILE A 41 10.84 -1.00 14.28
N GLY A 42 10.38 -2.11 13.67
CA GLY A 42 9.58 -3.13 14.36
C GLY A 42 8.14 -2.72 14.67
N LEU A 43 7.56 -1.78 13.91
CA LEU A 43 6.20 -1.29 14.12
C LEU A 43 5.16 -2.26 13.54
N THR A 44 4.19 -2.68 14.36
CA THR A 44 3.10 -3.56 13.90
C THR A 44 2.06 -2.78 13.07
N GLN A 45 1.16 -3.51 12.40
CA GLN A 45 0.06 -2.90 11.65
C GLN A 45 -0.91 -2.16 12.59
N GLU A 46 -1.17 -2.71 13.78
CA GLU A 46 -2.03 -2.11 14.80
C GLU A 46 -1.43 -0.81 15.34
N GLU A 47 -0.13 -0.79 15.61
CA GLU A 47 0.55 0.41 16.10
C GLU A 47 0.62 1.50 15.03
N LEU A 48 0.87 1.13 13.76
CA LEU A 48 0.81 2.05 12.63
C LEU A 48 -0.60 2.65 12.48
N ALA A 49 -1.64 1.82 12.50
CA ALA A 49 -3.03 2.27 12.40
C ALA A 49 -3.41 3.21 13.55
N GLY A 50 -2.94 2.93 14.77
CA GLY A 50 -3.13 3.82 15.92
C GLY A 50 -2.52 5.21 15.70
N ARG A 51 -1.32 5.28 15.11
CA ARG A 51 -0.66 6.57 14.78
C ARG A 51 -1.39 7.31 13.66
N MET A 52 -1.75 6.62 12.58
CA MET A 52 -2.49 7.24 11.47
C MET A 52 -3.87 7.75 11.92
N ALA A 53 -4.58 7.00 12.76
CA ALA A 53 -5.85 7.43 13.32
C ALA A 53 -5.69 8.66 14.24
N SER A 54 -4.57 8.76 14.97
CA SER A 54 -4.27 9.93 15.81
C SER A 54 -3.94 11.19 15.01
N GLU A 55 -3.39 11.04 13.80
CA GLU A 55 -3.07 12.15 12.90
C GLU A 55 -4.26 12.53 11.99
N ALA A 56 -5.16 11.58 11.70
CA ALA A 56 -6.27 11.75 10.76
C ALA A 56 -7.59 12.26 11.38
N SER A 57 -7.72 12.37 12.72
CA SER A 57 -8.96 12.84 13.33
C SER A 57 -8.78 13.67 14.62
N PRO A 58 -9.51 14.80 14.78
CA PRO A 58 -9.80 15.35 16.10
C PRO A 58 -10.70 14.36 16.85
N GLN A 59 -10.47 14.23 18.16
CA GLN A 59 -11.17 13.28 19.00
C GLN A 59 -12.63 13.71 19.21
N THR A 60 -13.54 13.12 18.45
CA THR A 60 -14.99 13.05 18.71
C THR A 60 -15.43 11.67 18.23
N GLU A 61 -15.91 10.70 19.00
CA GLU A 61 -16.42 10.62 20.36
C GLU A 61 -16.01 9.26 20.96
N LYS A 62 -15.45 9.28 22.17
CA LYS A 62 -15.68 8.21 23.14
C LYS A 62 -16.01 8.86 24.47
N ALA A 63 -17.28 9.23 24.64
CA ALA A 63 -17.91 9.41 25.94
C ALA A 63 -19.44 9.42 25.78
N CYS A 64 -20.05 8.37 26.32
CA CYS A 64 -21.49 8.10 26.49
C CYS A 64 -22.28 7.63 25.27
#